data_AF-A0A943S6E4-F1
#
_entry.id   AF-A0A943S6E4-F1
#
_cell.length_a   1.000
_cell.length_b   1.000
_cell.length_c   1.000
_cell.angle_alpha   90.00
_cell.angle_beta   90.00
_cell.angle_gamma   90.00
#
_symmetry.space_group_name_H-M   'P 1'
#
loop_
_entity.id
_entity.type
_entity.pdbx_description
1 polymer ?
#
loop_
_entity_poly.entity_id
_entity_poly.type
_entity_poly.pdbx_seq_one_letter_code
_entity_poly.pdbx_strand_id
1 'polypeptide(L)'
;MKIGNITYSVGSKENQILTSEILKQGLIPVVSQSQNLIDGYTNQTYKQIQTLPLIMFGDHTKVVKYIVFNFVIGADGKIYVKELIKKIQHI
;
A
#
# COMPACT_ATOMS: atom_id res chain seq x y z
N MET A 1 -5.53 20.26 11.56
CA MET A 1 -4.81 19.85 10.32
C MET A 1 -5.51 18.62 9.76
N LYS A 2 -6.00 18.62 8.51
CA LYS A 2 -6.61 17.44 7.89
C LYS A 2 -5.51 16.58 7.25
N ILE A 3 -5.55 15.26 7.45
CA ILE A 3 -4.57 14.32 6.87
C ILE A 3 -4.49 14.45 5.35
N GLY A 4 -5.62 14.68 4.67
CA GLY A 4 -5.66 14.85 3.22
C GLY A 4 -4.82 16.01 2.67
N ASN A 5 -4.39 16.97 3.51
CA ASN A 5 -3.55 18.09 3.08
C ASN A 5 -2.06 17.76 3.07
N ILE A 6 -1.65 16.60 3.57
CA ILE A 6 -0.23 16.17 3.71
C ILE A 6 0.02 14.77 3.14
N THR A 7 -0.94 14.22 2.40
CA THR A 7 -0.85 12.89 1.79
C THR A 7 -1.19 12.97 0.31
N TYR A 8 -0.56 12.11 -0.49
CA TYR A 8 -0.94 11.88 -1.89
C TYR A 8 -1.31 10.41 -2.10
N SER A 9 -2.16 10.14 -3.07
CA SER A 9 -2.54 8.77 -3.40
C SER A 9 -1.41 8.06 -4.15
N VAL A 10 -1.13 6.80 -3.81
CA VAL A 10 -0.19 5.95 -4.56
C VAL A 10 -0.87 4.71 -5.09
N GLY A 11 -0.53 4.38 -6.33
CA GLY A 11 -1.14 3.30 -7.09
C GLY A 11 -2.47 3.69 -7.72
N SER A 12 -2.84 2.94 -8.75
CA SER A 12 -4.12 3.05 -9.44
C SER A 12 -4.73 1.66 -9.64
N LYS A 13 -5.84 1.58 -10.40
CA LYS A 13 -6.42 0.30 -10.82
C LYS A 13 -5.42 -0.61 -11.54
N GLU A 14 -4.39 -0.05 -12.18
CA GLU A 14 -3.36 -0.85 -12.87
C GLU A 14 -2.49 -1.65 -11.90
N ASN A 15 -2.35 -1.17 -10.66
CA ASN A 15 -1.61 -1.84 -9.58
C ASN A 15 -2.49 -2.77 -8.74
N GLN A 16 -3.78 -2.84 -9.02
CA GLN A 16 -4.74 -3.62 -8.24
C GLN A 16 -4.86 -5.06 -8.76
N ILE A 17 -5.06 -5.99 -7.84
CA ILE A 17 -5.40 -7.38 -8.12
C ILE A 17 -6.75 -7.73 -7.48
N LEU A 18 -7.57 -8.53 -8.17
CA LEU A 18 -8.84 -8.99 -7.62
C LEU A 18 -8.60 -10.02 -6.50
N THR A 19 -9.46 -10.04 -5.49
CA THR A 19 -9.36 -11.00 -4.38
C THR A 19 -9.33 -12.45 -4.86
N SER A 20 -10.07 -12.77 -5.93
CA SER A 20 -10.09 -14.10 -6.55
C SER A 20 -8.77 -14.51 -7.22
N GLU A 21 -7.89 -13.56 -7.52
CA GLU A 21 -6.57 -13.81 -8.13
C GLU A 21 -5.45 -13.88 -7.08
N ILE A 22 -5.75 -13.64 -5.80
CA ILE A 22 -4.78 -13.71 -4.70
C ILE A 22 -4.44 -15.18 -4.42
N LEU A 23 -3.14 -15.47 -4.45
CA LEU A 23 -2.59 -16.79 -4.20
C LEU A 23 -2.19 -16.95 -2.73
N LYS A 24 -2.22 -18.18 -2.22
CA LYS A 24 -1.67 -18.51 -0.89
C LYS A 24 -0.15 -18.32 -0.81
N GLN A 25 0.55 -18.48 -1.93
CA GLN A 25 2.00 -18.32 -2.07
C GLN A 25 2.31 -17.72 -3.45
N GLY A 26 3.37 -16.92 -3.54
CA GLY A 26 3.76 -16.25 -4.78
C GLY A 26 4.94 -15.30 -4.55
N LEU A 27 5.29 -14.53 -5.59
CA LEU A 27 6.50 -13.72 -5.61
C LEU A 27 6.38 -12.42 -4.80
N ILE A 28 5.26 -11.70 -4.94
CA ILE A 28 5.07 -10.37 -4.35
C ILE A 28 3.88 -10.42 -3.39
N PRO A 29 3.99 -9.90 -2.16
CA PRO A 29 2.88 -9.86 -1.23
C PRO A 29 1.79 -8.90 -1.72
N VAL A 30 0.53 -9.29 -1.51
CA VAL A 30 -0.64 -8.45 -1.74
C VAL A 30 -1.06 -7.83 -0.42
N VAL A 31 -1.21 -6.50 -0.41
CA VAL A 31 -1.61 -5.72 0.78
C VAL A 31 -2.85 -4.89 0.43
N SER A 32 -3.92 -5.06 1.22
CA SER A 32 -5.13 -4.23 1.16
C SER A 32 -5.37 -3.48 2.47
N GLN A 33 -6.53 -2.85 2.62
CA GLN A 33 -6.95 -2.21 3.88
C GLN A 33 -7.50 -3.19 4.93
N SER A 34 -7.46 -4.50 4.67
CA SER A 34 -7.86 -5.53 5.63
C SER A 34 -7.04 -5.48 6.92
N GLN A 35 -7.48 -6.22 7.94
CA GLN A 35 -6.74 -6.38 9.20
C GLN A 35 -5.41 -7.14 9.02
N ASN A 36 -5.30 -8.00 8.00
CA ASN A 36 -4.11 -8.81 7.78
C ASN A 36 -2.98 -7.96 7.20
N LEU A 37 -1.74 -8.09 7.68
CA LEU A 37 -0.62 -7.38 7.08
C LEU A 37 -0.42 -7.75 5.60
N ILE A 38 -0.62 -9.03 5.27
CA ILE A 38 -0.53 -9.60 3.91
C ILE A 38 -1.77 -10.44 3.69
N ASP A 39 -2.51 -10.18 2.61
CA ASP A 39 -3.73 -10.93 2.25
C ASP A 39 -3.43 -12.20 1.46
N GLY A 40 -2.23 -12.26 0.89
CA GLY A 40 -1.70 -13.37 0.12
C GLY A 40 -0.62 -12.86 -0.83
N TYR A 41 -0.48 -13.48 -1.99
CA TYR A 41 0.61 -13.20 -2.92
C TYR A 41 0.14 -13.17 -4.36
N THR A 42 0.96 -12.59 -5.23
CA THR A 42 0.78 -12.63 -6.68
C THR A 42 2.11 -12.80 -7.39
N ASN A 43 2.07 -13.33 -8.61
CA ASN A 43 3.21 -13.40 -9.51
C ASN A 43 3.21 -12.26 -10.54
N GLN A 44 2.21 -11.37 -10.50
CA GLN A 44 2.10 -10.20 -11.40
C GLN A 44 3.03 -9.05 -10.95
N THR A 45 4.33 -9.26 -11.09
CA THR A 45 5.38 -8.32 -10.61
C THR A 45 5.29 -6.93 -11.24
N TYR A 46 4.72 -6.80 -12.44
CA TYR A 46 4.53 -5.51 -13.12
C TYR A 46 3.54 -4.58 -12.43
N LYS A 47 2.71 -5.09 -11.51
CA LYS A 47 1.73 -4.30 -10.74
C LYS A 47 2.30 -3.71 -9.45
N GLN A 48 3.54 -4.05 -9.09
CA GLN A 48 4.11 -3.73 -7.79
C GLN A 48 4.23 -2.21 -7.55
N ILE A 49 3.98 -1.80 -6.31
CA ILE A 49 4.32 -0.49 -5.77
C ILE A 49 5.73 -0.59 -5.18
N GLN A 50 6.60 0.33 -5.62
CA GLN A 50 8.00 0.42 -5.17
C GLN A 50 8.30 1.74 -4.43
N THR A 51 7.32 2.64 -4.36
CA THR A 51 7.44 3.91 -3.61
C THR A 51 7.36 3.63 -2.12
N LEU A 52 8.52 3.58 -1.47
CA LEU A 52 8.69 3.15 -0.08
C LEU A 52 9.65 4.09 0.67
N PRO A 53 9.58 4.17 2.02
CA PRO A 53 8.57 3.56 2.88
C PRO A 53 7.20 4.22 2.72
N LEU A 54 6.14 3.48 3.02
CA LEU A 54 4.77 3.89 2.80
C LEU A 54 3.90 3.61 4.03
N ILE A 55 2.96 4.51 4.31
CA ILE A 55 1.89 4.27 5.27
C ILE A 55 0.62 3.97 4.48
N MET A 56 -0.11 2.91 4.83
CA MET A 56 -1.44 2.63 4.31
C MET A 56 -2.46 2.82 5.43
N PHE A 57 -3.51 3.58 5.14
CA PHE A 57 -4.62 3.81 6.07
C PHE A 57 -5.88 3.12 5.55
N GLY A 58 -6.45 2.24 6.37
CA GLY A 58 -7.79 1.70 6.14
C GLY A 58 -8.82 2.64 6.73
N ASP A 59 -9.60 3.33 5.91
CA ASP A 59 -10.63 4.26 6.38
C ASP A 59 -11.82 3.54 7.01
N HIS A 60 -12.14 2.35 6.54
CA HIS A 60 -13.16 1.48 7.13
C HIS A 60 -12.66 0.68 8.33
N THR A 61 -11.42 0.18 8.30
CA THR A 61 -10.86 -0.70 9.33
C THR A 61 -10.11 0.04 10.44
N LYS A 62 -9.76 1.32 10.22
CA LYS A 62 -8.87 2.14 11.06
C LYS A 62 -7.45 1.54 11.21
N VAL A 63 -7.09 0.61 10.34
CA VAL A 63 -5.77 -0.03 10.32
C VAL A 63 -4.74 0.93 9.77
N VAL A 64 -3.56 0.94 10.38
CA VAL A 64 -2.38 1.64 9.89
C VAL A 64 -1.29 0.61 9.61
N LYS A 65 -0.85 0.50 8.36
CA LYS A 65 0.28 -0.37 7.98
C LYS A 65 1.48 0.49 7.61
N TYR A 66 2.63 0.17 8.20
CA TYR A 66 3.92 0.72 7.77
C TYR A 66 4.61 -0.29 6.87
N ILE A 67 4.71 0.02 5.59
CA ILE A 67 5.16 -0.89 4.54
C ILE A 67 6.54 -0.44 4.06
N VAL A 68 7.51 -1.34 4.16
CA VAL A 68 8.92 -1.13 3.79
C VAL A 68 9.40 -2.15 2.75
N PHE A 69 8.47 -2.86 2.10
CA PHE A 69 8.74 -3.87 1.09
C PHE A 69 7.84 -3.66 -0.13
N ASN A 70 8.31 -4.10 -1.30
CA ASN A 70 7.52 -4.02 -2.54
C ASN A 70 6.26 -4.88 -2.43
N PHE A 71 5.13 -4.36 -2.88
CA PHE A 71 3.85 -5.05 -2.72
C PHE A 71 2.88 -4.73 -3.86
N VAL A 72 1.82 -5.51 -4.00
CA VAL A 72 0.70 -5.25 -4.93
C VAL A 72 -0.55 -4.88 -4.14
N ILE A 73 -1.39 -4.01 -4.69
CA ILE A 73 -2.59 -3.51 -4.02
C ILE A 73 -3.75 -4.50 -4.21
N GLY A 74 -4.46 -4.86 -3.15
CA GLY A 74 -5.72 -5.62 -3.28
C GLY A 74 -6.89 -4.77 -3.83
N ALA A 75 -7.98 -5.40 -4.26
CA ALA A 75 -9.11 -4.77 -4.97
C ALA A 75 -9.68 -3.49 -4.32
N ASP A 76 -9.72 -3.42 -2.99
CA ASP A 76 -10.30 -2.28 -2.25
C ASP A 76 -9.23 -1.28 -1.75
N GLY A 77 -7.97 -1.42 -2.18
CA GLY A 77 -6.87 -0.63 -1.66
C GLY A 77 -6.85 0.78 -2.24
N LYS A 78 -7.42 1.73 -1.52
CA LYS A 78 -7.04 3.14 -1.66
C LYS A 78 -5.87 3.41 -0.72
N ILE A 79 -4.71 3.77 -1.27
CA ILE A 79 -3.47 3.95 -0.51
C ILE A 79 -3.13 5.43 -0.43
N TYR A 80 -2.95 5.93 0.79
CA TYR A 80 -2.57 7.30 1.06
C TYR A 80 -1.16 7.36 1.61
N VAL A 81 -0.21 7.88 0.84
CA VAL A 81 1.17 8.02 1.27
C VAL A 81 1.33 9.33 1.99
N LYS A 82 1.83 9.24 3.22
CA LYS A 82 2.48 10.36 3.88
C LYS A 82 3.94 10.32 3.50
N GLU A 83 4.44 11.37 2.86
CA GLU A 83 5.87 11.63 2.86
C GLU A 83 6.29 11.74 4.34
N LEU A 84 7.04 10.76 4.86
CA LEU A 84 7.68 10.84 6.18
C LEU A 84 8.84 11.83 6.07
N ILE A 85 8.47 13.11 5.90
CA ILE A 85 9.25 14.31 6.16
C ILE A 85 10.75 14.16 5.82
N LYS A 86 11.16 14.60 4.61
CA LYS A 86 12.50 15.20 4.46
C LYS A 86 12.49 16.58 5.10
N LYS A 87 12.62 16.66 6.43
CA LYS A 87 13.07 17.87 7.13
C LYS A 87 14.32 17.56 7.94
N ILE A 88 15.40 17.21 7.26
CA ILE A 88 16.79 17.47 7.65
C ILE A 88 17.53 17.47 6.30
N GLN A 89 18.11 18.53 5.75
CA GLN A 89 19.02 19.53 6.30
C GLN A 89 18.86 20.88 5.58
N HIS A 90 18.78 21.96 6.36
CA HIS A 90 19.56 23.19 6.19
C HIS A 90 19.39 23.95 7.51
N ILE A 91 20.13 23.48 8.52
CA ILE A 91 20.61 24.33 9.61
C ILE A 91 21.89 24.99 9.08
#